data_AF-A0A835XK11-F1
#
_entry.id   AF-A0A835XK11-F1
#
_cell.length_a   1.000
_cell.length_b   1.000
_cell.length_c   1.000
_cell.angle_alpha   90.00
_cell.angle_beta   90.00
_cell.angle_gamma   90.00
#
_symmetry.space_group_name_H-M   'P 1'
#
loop_
_entity.id
_entity.type
_entity.pdbx_description
1 polymer ?
#
loop_
_entity_poly.entity_id
_entity_poly.type
_entity_poly.pdbx_seq_one_letter_code
_entity_poly.pdbx_strand_id
1 'polypeptide(L)'
;MCAVDMIMEGVESLRVKYVNLIYNDKLEEAAKKKYWELYFDKNTSEGRNGGAHVTYLLNFLKKSTSGFMAGEGLTLADLAVWEITDLHLRIFEKELKDSYPELMTFQAKIADLPGIKEYLAGPKRLAAPNANNLG
;
A
#
# COMPACT_ATOMS: atom_id res chain seq x y z
N MET A 1 -4.70 21.27 4.20
CA MET A 1 -3.87 20.11 3.84
C MET A 1 -4.33 19.65 2.46
N CYS A 2 -3.43 19.55 1.48
CA CYS A 2 -3.83 19.14 0.13
C CYS A 2 -4.00 17.61 0.06
N ALA A 3 -4.61 17.09 -1.01
CA ALA A 3 -4.87 15.65 -1.15
C ALA A 3 -3.58 14.82 -1.08
N VAL A 4 -2.50 15.31 -1.70
CA VAL A 4 -1.19 14.66 -1.67
C VAL A 4 -0.69 14.53 -0.24
N ASP A 5 -0.72 15.60 0.56
CA ASP A 5 -0.26 15.57 1.96
C ASP A 5 -1.04 14.54 2.79
N MET A 6 -2.38 14.52 2.65
CA MET A 6 -3.24 13.58 3.39
C MET A 6 -2.93 12.12 3.06
N ILE A 7 -2.67 11.83 1.77
CA ILE A 7 -2.31 10.48 1.32
C ILE A 7 -0.93 10.09 1.85
N MET A 8 0.05 10.99 1.75
CA MET A 8 1.40 10.75 2.25
C MET A 8 1.40 10.46 3.75
N GLU A 9 0.69 11.24 4.56
CA GLU A 9 0.54 10.99 6.00
C GLU A 9 -0.17 9.66 6.29
N GLY A 10 -1.19 9.31 5.50
CA GLY A 10 -1.87 8.02 5.59
C GLY A 10 -0.96 6.84 5.29
N VAL A 11 -0.11 6.96 4.27
CA VAL A 11 0.90 5.95 3.91
C VAL A 11 1.95 5.81 5.01
N GLU A 12 2.49 6.91 5.53
CA GLU A 12 3.50 6.86 6.59
C GLU A 12 2.94 6.28 7.90
N SER A 13 1.69 6.60 8.22
CA SER A 13 0.97 5.97 9.34
C SER A 13 0.88 4.45 9.19
N LEU A 14 0.72 3.93 7.97
CA LEU A 14 0.73 2.49 7.69
C LEU A 14 2.16 1.92 7.70
N ARG A 15 3.14 2.65 7.17
CA ARG A 15 4.56 2.24 7.15
C ARG A 15 5.11 1.97 8.54
N VAL A 16 4.82 2.85 9.51
CA VAL A 16 5.25 2.64 10.91
C VAL A 16 4.70 1.33 11.48
N LYS A 17 3.46 0.98 11.15
CA LYS A 17 2.82 -0.27 11.60
C LYS A 17 3.43 -1.49 10.91
N TYR A 18 3.71 -1.39 9.61
CA TYR A 18 4.40 -2.43 8.83
C TYR A 18 5.80 -2.72 9.40
N VAL A 19 6.56 -1.67 9.73
CA VAL A 19 7.88 -1.80 10.36
C VAL A 19 7.77 -2.53 11.71
N ASN A 20 6.76 -2.23 12.53
CA ASN A 20 6.54 -2.96 13.78
C ASN A 20 6.24 -4.44 13.54
N LEU A 21 5.37 -4.76 12.58
CA LEU A 21 5.01 -6.13 12.22
C LEU A 21 6.26 -6.95 11.81
N ILE A 22 7.18 -6.34 11.08
CA ILE A 22 8.42 -7.00 10.65
C ILE A 22 9.41 -7.17 11.80
N TYR A 23 9.77 -6.09 12.48
CA TYR A 23 10.95 -6.10 13.35
C TYR A 23 10.62 -6.51 14.78
N ASN A 24 9.45 -6.11 15.28
CA ASN A 24 9.04 -6.40 16.66
C ASN A 24 8.23 -7.68 16.72
N ASP A 25 7.22 -7.80 15.86
CA ASP A 25 6.32 -8.96 15.86
C ASP A 25 6.85 -10.14 15.01
N LYS A 26 7.95 -9.93 14.27
CA LYS A 26 8.68 -10.96 13.50
C LYS A 26 7.79 -11.79 12.57
N LEU A 27 6.73 -11.18 12.04
CA LEU A 27 5.75 -11.82 11.17
C LEU A 27 5.08 -13.06 11.80
N GLU A 28 4.95 -13.13 13.14
CA GLU A 28 4.19 -14.20 13.77
C GLU A 28 2.75 -14.24 13.25
N GLU A 29 2.21 -15.43 13.00
CA GLU A 29 0.90 -15.58 12.35
C GLU A 29 -0.24 -14.90 13.12
N ALA A 30 -0.19 -14.92 14.46
CA ALA A 30 -1.15 -14.20 15.29
C ALA A 30 -1.05 -12.68 15.10
N ALA A 31 0.17 -12.14 14.96
CA ALA A 31 0.40 -10.73 14.70
C ALA A 31 -0.03 -10.32 13.29
N LYS A 32 0.26 -11.15 12.26
CA LYS A 32 -0.22 -10.94 10.88
C LYS A 32 -1.74 -10.90 10.80
N LYS A 33 -2.42 -11.83 11.46
CA LYS A 33 -3.89 -11.86 11.52
C LYS A 33 -4.44 -10.59 12.16
N LYS A 34 -3.93 -10.22 13.34
CA LYS A 34 -4.33 -9.00 14.04
C LYS A 34 -4.05 -7.74 13.20
N TYR A 35 -2.91 -7.69 12.52
CA TYR A 35 -2.53 -6.59 11.64
C TYR A 35 -3.52 -6.44 10.48
N TRP A 36 -3.88 -7.54 9.83
CA TRP A 36 -4.88 -7.56 8.78
C TRP A 36 -6.24 -7.05 9.28
N GLU A 37 -6.74 -7.62 10.38
CA GLU A 37 -8.01 -7.21 11.01
C GLU A 37 -8.06 -5.70 11.34
N LEU A 38 -6.94 -5.13 11.78
CA LEU A 38 -6.86 -3.73 12.19
C LEU A 38 -6.65 -2.73 11.06
N TYR A 39 -6.03 -3.11 9.94
CA TYR A 39 -5.59 -2.14 8.93
C TYR A 39 -6.07 -2.45 7.50
N PHE A 40 -6.53 -3.67 7.23
CA PHE A 40 -6.95 -4.16 5.92
C PHE A 40 -8.36 -4.76 5.90
N ASP A 41 -8.96 -5.16 7.02
CA ASP A 41 -10.34 -5.66 6.99
C ASP A 41 -11.33 -4.51 6.72
N LYS A 42 -12.09 -4.61 5.62
CA LYS A 42 -13.09 -3.60 5.23
C LYS A 42 -14.18 -3.43 6.31
N ASN A 43 -14.44 -4.47 7.11
CA ASN A 43 -15.50 -4.48 8.14
C ASN A 43 -15.11 -3.71 9.41
N THR A 44 -13.83 -3.39 9.61
CA THR A 44 -13.37 -2.66 10.81
C THR A 44 -13.26 -1.15 10.56
N SER A 45 -13.69 -0.68 9.38
CA SER A 45 -13.54 0.71 8.89
C SER A 45 -14.40 1.76 9.59
N GLU A 46 -15.38 1.36 10.42
CA GLU A 46 -16.29 2.28 11.12
C GLU A 46 -15.74 2.78 12.47
N GLY A 47 -14.62 2.22 12.96
CA GLY A 47 -14.01 2.62 14.24
C GLY A 47 -13.14 3.89 14.14
N ARG A 48 -13.02 4.64 15.24
CA ARG A 48 -11.99 5.69 15.36
C ARG A 48 -10.61 5.03 15.30
N ASN A 49 -9.81 5.39 14.28
CA ASN A 49 -8.56 4.69 13.93
C ASN A 49 -8.76 3.19 13.56
N GLY A 50 -9.99 2.80 13.22
CA GLY A 50 -10.37 1.45 12.86
C GLY A 50 -10.11 1.14 11.39
N GLY A 51 -9.30 0.12 11.15
CA GLY A 51 -9.71 -1.01 10.31
C GLY A 51 -9.28 -1.04 8.86
N ALA A 52 -9.24 0.11 8.19
CA ALA A 52 -9.01 0.08 6.75
C ALA A 52 -8.24 1.30 6.28
N HIS A 53 -6.97 1.39 6.68
CA HIS A 53 -6.05 2.38 6.13
C HIS A 53 -6.08 2.32 4.60
N VAL A 54 -6.14 1.10 4.06
CA VAL A 54 -6.26 0.87 2.62
C VAL A 54 -7.60 1.36 2.06
N THR A 55 -8.73 1.16 2.75
CA THR A 55 -10.02 1.69 2.27
C THR A 55 -10.06 3.22 2.31
N TYR A 56 -9.47 3.84 3.34
CA TYR A 56 -9.31 5.29 3.39
C TYR A 56 -8.50 5.80 2.18
N LEU A 57 -7.35 5.18 1.88
CA LEU A 57 -6.55 5.53 0.70
C LEU A 57 -7.33 5.30 -0.60
N LEU A 58 -8.04 4.18 -0.73
CA LEU A 58 -8.84 3.87 -1.92
C LEU A 58 -10.02 4.82 -2.12
N ASN A 59 -10.50 5.51 -1.08
CA ASN A 59 -11.53 6.53 -1.26
C ASN A 59 -11.05 7.73 -2.08
N PHE A 60 -9.74 8.00 -2.14
CA PHE A 60 -9.18 8.98 -3.07
C PHE A 60 -9.25 8.47 -4.51
N LEU A 61 -8.86 7.21 -4.74
CA LEU A 61 -8.93 6.58 -6.05
C LEU A 61 -10.38 6.49 -6.57
N LYS A 62 -11.34 6.13 -5.72
CA LYS A 62 -12.78 6.08 -6.06
C LYS A 62 -13.36 7.43 -6.49
N LYS A 63 -12.83 8.53 -5.97
CA LYS A 63 -13.23 9.90 -6.34
C LYS A 63 -12.47 10.43 -7.55
N SER A 64 -11.42 9.73 -7.97
CA SER A 64 -10.58 10.12 -9.09
C SER A 64 -11.25 9.81 -10.42
N THR A 65 -11.19 10.76 -11.35
CA THR A 65 -11.60 10.57 -12.75
C THR A 65 -10.41 10.25 -13.66
N SER A 66 -9.18 10.58 -13.22
CA SER A 66 -7.93 10.32 -13.94
C SER A 66 -7.37 8.92 -13.65
N GLY A 67 -7.85 8.29 -12.57
CA GLY A 67 -7.31 7.06 -12.02
C GLY A 67 -5.92 7.24 -11.39
N PHE A 68 -5.52 8.47 -11.05
CA PHE A 68 -4.41 8.77 -10.14
C PHE A 68 -4.97 9.15 -8.77
N MET A 69 -4.16 9.01 -7.72
CA MET A 69 -4.55 9.26 -6.32
C MET A 69 -4.92 10.73 -6.08
N ALA A 70 -4.29 11.67 -6.79
CA ALA A 70 -4.58 13.09 -6.70
C ALA A 70 -4.34 13.81 -8.03
N GLY A 71 -5.33 14.59 -8.48
CA GLY A 71 -5.23 15.38 -9.71
C GLY A 71 -5.35 14.55 -10.99
N GLU A 72 -4.81 15.07 -12.10
CA GLU A 72 -4.96 14.48 -13.44
C GLU A 72 -3.77 13.64 -13.92
N GLY A 73 -2.68 13.62 -13.16
CA GLY A 73 -1.42 12.97 -13.54
C GLY A 73 -0.72 12.32 -12.36
N LEU A 74 0.41 11.67 -12.66
CA LEU A 74 1.25 11.02 -11.65
C LEU A 74 1.76 12.05 -10.63
N THR A 75 1.59 11.72 -9.35
CA THR A 75 2.13 12.49 -8.23
C THR A 75 2.91 11.59 -7.27
N LEU A 76 3.54 12.21 -6.26
CA LEU A 76 4.21 11.47 -5.20
C LEU A 76 3.24 10.58 -4.42
N ALA A 77 1.96 10.98 -4.30
CA ALA A 77 0.93 10.19 -3.63
C ALA A 77 0.72 8.82 -4.31
N ASP A 78 0.77 8.78 -5.64
CA ASP A 78 0.65 7.54 -6.39
C ASP A 78 1.81 6.60 -6.11
N LEU A 79 3.05 7.13 -6.14
CA LEU A 79 4.26 6.35 -5.88
C LEU A 79 4.30 5.82 -4.45
N ALA A 80 3.88 6.63 -3.48
CA ALA A 80 3.84 6.23 -2.08
C ALA A 80 2.82 5.11 -1.82
N VAL A 81 1.61 5.23 -2.40
CA VAL A 81 0.59 4.18 -2.31
C VAL A 81 1.02 2.92 -3.06
N TRP A 82 1.71 3.09 -4.19
CA TRP A 82 2.24 1.97 -4.96
C TRP A 82 3.27 1.20 -4.14
N GLU A 83 4.26 1.89 -3.57
CA GLU A 83 5.34 1.25 -2.82
C GLU A 83 4.86 0.58 -1.54
N ILE A 84 3.99 1.23 -0.75
CA ILE A 84 3.50 0.60 0.49
C ILE A 84 2.65 -0.64 0.19
N THR A 85 1.93 -0.65 -0.93
CA THR A 85 1.18 -1.83 -1.37
C THR A 85 2.11 -2.95 -1.80
N ASP A 86 3.17 -2.65 -2.57
CA ASP A 86 4.19 -3.62 -3.00
C ASP A 86 4.86 -4.29 -1.78
N LEU A 87 5.14 -3.52 -0.72
CA LEU A 87 5.63 -4.05 0.55
C LEU A 87 4.67 -5.03 1.22
N HIS A 88 3.36 -4.74 1.20
CA HIS A 88 2.35 -5.61 1.82
C HIS A 88 2.02 -6.85 0.97
N LEU A 89 2.14 -6.76 -0.36
CA LEU A 89 1.95 -7.91 -1.26
C LEU A 89 2.92 -9.05 -0.96
N ARG A 90 4.09 -8.76 -0.39
CA ARG A 90 5.07 -9.78 -0.01
C ARG A 90 4.67 -10.61 1.21
N ILE A 91 3.73 -10.11 2.02
CA ILE A 91 3.24 -10.78 3.24
C ILE A 91 1.80 -11.29 3.06
N PHE A 92 0.97 -10.55 2.33
CA PHE A 92 -0.48 -10.74 2.22
C PHE A 92 -0.94 -10.83 0.75
N GLU A 93 -0.15 -11.47 -0.12
CA GLU A 93 -0.39 -11.49 -1.56
C GLU A 93 -1.82 -11.92 -1.92
N LYS A 94 -2.24 -13.05 -1.35
CA LYS A 94 -3.55 -13.65 -1.63
C LYS A 94 -4.67 -12.78 -1.07
N GLU A 95 -4.56 -12.38 0.18
CA GLU A 95 -5.58 -11.60 0.88
C GLU A 95 -5.81 -10.24 0.23
N LEU A 96 -4.72 -9.58 -0.22
CA LEU A 96 -4.80 -8.32 -0.96
C LEU A 96 -5.46 -8.47 -2.33
N LYS A 97 -5.07 -9.50 -3.10
CA LYS A 97 -5.66 -9.77 -4.42
C LYS A 97 -7.15 -10.07 -4.31
N ASP A 98 -7.54 -10.85 -3.30
CA ASP A 98 -8.94 -11.23 -3.09
C ASP A 98 -9.79 -10.07 -2.56
N SER A 99 -9.24 -9.27 -1.64
CA SER A 99 -10.01 -8.23 -0.92
C SER A 99 -9.99 -6.87 -1.61
N TYR A 100 -8.95 -6.58 -2.41
CA TYR A 100 -8.68 -5.26 -3.00
C TYR A 100 -8.28 -5.32 -4.49
N PRO A 101 -9.12 -5.89 -5.38
CA PRO A 101 -8.83 -5.92 -6.83
C PRO A 101 -8.66 -4.52 -7.45
N GLU A 102 -9.31 -3.49 -6.90
CA GLU A 102 -9.13 -2.09 -7.31
C GLU A 102 -7.70 -1.59 -7.07
N LEU A 103 -7.07 -2.04 -5.98
CA LEU A 103 -5.70 -1.70 -5.66
C LEU A 103 -4.72 -2.42 -6.59
N MET A 104 -5.05 -3.66 -7.02
CA MET A 104 -4.25 -4.40 -8.00
C MET A 104 -4.31 -3.75 -9.38
N THR A 105 -5.48 -3.20 -9.76
CA THR A 105 -5.62 -2.43 -10.99
C THR A 105 -4.77 -1.17 -10.95
N PHE A 106 -4.78 -0.45 -9.83
CA PHE A 106 -3.91 0.71 -9.60
C PHE A 106 -2.42 0.34 -9.65
N GLN A 107 -2.03 -0.75 -8.98
CA GLN A 107 -0.66 -1.29 -9.00
C GLN A 107 -0.16 -1.51 -10.42
N ALA A 108 -0.95 -2.21 -11.24
CA ALA A 108 -0.61 -2.51 -12.62
C ALA A 108 -0.50 -1.22 -13.45
N LYS A 109 -1.43 -0.27 -13.28
CA LYS A 109 -1.40 1.01 -13.99
C LYS A 109 -0.11 1.78 -13.73
N ILE A 110 0.28 1.97 -12.47
CA ILE A 110 1.48 2.74 -12.12
C ILE A 110 2.74 2.00 -12.58
N ALA A 111 2.78 0.67 -12.43
CA ALA A 111 3.92 -0.14 -12.86
C ALA A 111 4.14 -0.13 -14.39
N ASP A 112 3.11 0.14 -15.18
CA ASP A 112 3.20 0.20 -16.65
C ASP A 112 3.63 1.58 -17.20
N LEU A 113 3.74 2.61 -16.34
CA LEU A 113 4.12 3.96 -16.78
C LEU A 113 5.57 4.00 -17.30
N PRO A 114 5.85 4.78 -18.37
CA PRO A 114 7.22 5.01 -18.84
C PRO A 114 8.13 5.54 -17.73
N GLY A 115 9.35 5.01 -17.67
CA GLY A 115 10.34 5.26 -16.62
C GLY A 115 10.19 4.31 -15.42
N ILE A 116 8.96 4.02 -14.99
CA ILE A 116 8.69 3.09 -13.87
C ILE A 116 8.85 1.65 -14.34
N LYS A 117 8.26 1.31 -15.48
CA LYS A 117 8.33 -0.03 -16.07
C LYS A 117 9.77 -0.48 -16.30
N GLU A 118 10.60 0.39 -16.87
CA GLU A 118 12.02 0.14 -17.13
C GLU A 118 12.82 0.05 -15.84
N TYR A 119 12.49 0.85 -14.83
CA TYR A 119 13.12 0.74 -13.51
C TYR A 119 12.82 -0.61 -12.87
N LEU A 120 11.55 -1.04 -12.84
CA LEU A 120 11.11 -2.28 -12.23
C LEU A 120 11.68 -3.52 -12.91
N ALA A 121 11.86 -3.49 -14.24
CA ALA A 121 12.53 -4.55 -15.00
C ALA A 121 14.07 -4.45 -14.97
N GLY A 122 14.61 -3.32 -14.52
CA GLY A 122 16.03 -3.02 -14.60
C GLY A 122 16.85 -3.52 -13.40
N PRO A 123 18.17 -3.65 -13.55
CA PRO A 123 19.06 -4.16 -12.49
C PRO A 123 19.18 -3.22 -11.28
N LYS A 124 18.63 -2.01 -11.35
CA LYS A 124 18.56 -1.07 -10.23
C LYS A 124 17.44 -1.42 -9.24
N ARG A 125 16.44 -2.21 -9.65
CA ARG A 125 15.42 -2.74 -8.74
C ARG A 125 16.03 -3.86 -7.92
N LEU A 126 16.22 -3.61 -6.63
CA LEU A 126 16.67 -4.63 -5.70
C LEU A 126 15.57 -5.68 -5.49
N ALA A 127 15.95 -6.96 -5.44
CA ALA A 127 15.04 -8.09 -5.27
C ALA A 127 14.44 -8.17 -3.85
N ALA A 128 15.15 -7.65 -2.84
CA ALA A 128 14.68 -7.57 -1.47
C ALA A 128 14.93 -6.15 -0.92
N PRO A 129 13.94 -5.50 -0.30
CA PRO A 129 14.18 -4.31 0.49
C PRO A 129 15.02 -4.67 1.72
N ASN A 130 15.89 -3.73 2.11
CA ASN A 130 16.75 -3.83 3.31
C ASN A 130 17.68 -5.06 3.37
N ALA A 131 17.89 -5.76 2.25
CA ALA A 131 18.79 -6.91 2.13
C ALA A 131 18.53 -8.04 3.15
N ASN A 132 17.27 -8.24 3.56
CA ASN A 132 16.87 -9.34 4.44
C ASN A 132 15.71 -10.14 3.82
N ASN A 133 15.44 -11.31 4.38
CA ASN A 133 14.29 -12.15 4.00
C ASN A 133 13.05 -11.86 4.87
N LEU A 134 13.06 -10.76 5.63
CA LEU A 134 12.01 -10.40 6.57
C LEU A 134 11.10 -9.36 5.93
N GLY A 135 9.92 -9.82 5.52
CA GLY A 135 8.95 -8.98 4.83
C GLY A 135 9.44 -8.70 3.45
#